data_AF-A0A7C2QNY0-F1
#
_entry.id   AF-A0A7C2QNY0-F1
#
_cell.length_a   1.000
_cell.length_b   1.000
_cell.length_c   1.000
_cell.angle_alpha   90.00
_cell.angle_beta   90.00
_cell.angle_gamma   90.00
#
_symmetry.space_group_name_H-M   'P 1'
#
loop_
_entity.id
_entity.type
_entity.pdbx_description
1 polymer ?
#
loop_
_entity_poly.entity_id
_entity_poly.type
_entity_poly.pdbx_seq_one_letter_code
_entity_poly.pdbx_strand_id
1 'polypeptide(L)'
;MMRCTTGLMPALLLMAILAFSGACTSPLHAKPLRALLVVTGEGHETNAISSALSWLLKRHDHIQFTLHRNTDALSSQGLKDTDVLLLFAPGVTLQTEQRHAVEQLVQRGGGVVYLHTSPAPAVEGTTGNVVVEVVPPYHPTTQHVPSFQITDAPLREEASPPVGAQVVARQRNGQPLAWVQQLGKGRVFATALGHTPAAWCHPHFQKMVLNAIYWCAGRKPPQPRAPRPPKGFVSLFNGVNLEGWGEVGPPCWSAHDGVIVCTGLSESTGWLRSNRMYRNFVLRLEYRISAGGNSGIFLRAPHYGRSSRLGMELQIQDDGTAPPSNTCTSAVYSVVTPRLNPARSAGEWNQVEVTLKDRHLRVVWNGHLVHDIHLDDPALNANLPRTHLLYRRPNWGYIGLQNHRSLVEFRHIFIKELD
;
A
#
# COMPACT_ATOMS: atom_id res chain seq x y z
N MET A 1 -6.22 -80.56 51.67
CA MET A 1 -5.26 -79.55 52.13
C MET A 1 -4.44 -79.08 50.94
N MET A 2 -4.07 -77.80 50.94
CA MET A 2 -3.15 -77.11 50.02
C MET A 2 -3.71 -76.48 48.73
N ARG A 3 -3.92 -75.16 48.87
CA ARG A 3 -3.51 -74.04 48.00
C ARG A 3 -4.10 -73.94 46.59
N CYS A 4 -5.18 -73.14 46.50
CA CYS A 4 -5.62 -72.46 45.27
C CYS A 4 -4.60 -71.38 44.87
N THR A 5 -4.02 -71.51 43.69
CA THR A 5 -3.20 -70.49 43.04
C THR A 5 -4.02 -69.67 42.06
N THR A 6 -3.85 -68.37 42.21
CA THR A 6 -4.34 -67.21 41.45
C THR A 6 -4.28 -67.34 39.92
N GLY A 7 -5.40 -67.04 39.25
CA GLY A 7 -5.45 -66.64 37.85
C GLY A 7 -5.98 -65.21 37.74
N LEU A 8 -5.09 -64.25 37.49
CA LEU A 8 -5.44 -62.87 37.11
C LEU A 8 -5.63 -62.81 35.58
N MET A 9 -6.80 -62.35 35.13
CA MET A 9 -6.97 -61.86 33.76
C MET A 9 -6.44 -60.42 33.65
N PRO A 10 -5.62 -60.07 32.63
CA PRO A 10 -5.38 -58.69 32.27
C PRO A 10 -6.44 -58.22 31.27
N ALA A 11 -7.08 -57.10 31.59
CA ALA A 11 -8.02 -56.38 30.74
C ALA A 11 -7.32 -55.89 29.45
N LEU A 12 -7.95 -56.11 28.29
CA LEU A 12 -7.55 -55.52 27.02
C LEU A 12 -7.68 -53.98 27.09
N LEU A 13 -6.55 -53.29 26.99
CA LEU A 13 -6.49 -51.84 26.80
C LEU A 13 -6.62 -51.55 25.29
N LEU A 14 -7.78 -51.09 24.84
CA LEU A 14 -7.96 -50.53 23.50
C LEU A 14 -7.31 -49.13 23.49
N MET A 15 -6.12 -48.99 22.88
CA MET A 15 -5.58 -47.67 22.54
C MET A 15 -6.30 -47.14 21.29
N ALA A 16 -7.24 -46.21 21.49
CA ALA A 16 -7.76 -45.37 20.43
C ALA A 16 -6.69 -44.35 20.02
N ILE A 17 -6.12 -44.52 18.83
CA ILE A 17 -5.26 -43.51 18.20
C ILE A 17 -6.19 -42.38 17.75
N LEU A 18 -6.30 -41.33 18.57
CA LEU A 18 -6.89 -40.05 18.16
C LEU A 18 -5.92 -39.39 17.17
N ALA A 19 -6.21 -39.58 15.89
CA ALA A 19 -5.65 -38.75 14.83
C ALA A 19 -6.16 -37.32 15.04
N PHE A 20 -5.35 -36.47 15.69
CA PHE A 20 -5.53 -35.03 15.68
C PHE A 20 -5.29 -34.54 14.25
N SER A 21 -6.33 -34.55 13.42
CA SER A 21 -6.40 -33.67 12.27
C SER A 21 -6.49 -32.25 12.81
N GLY A 22 -5.34 -31.62 13.00
CA GLY A 22 -5.23 -30.19 13.24
C GLY A 22 -5.77 -29.46 12.03
N ALA A 23 -7.09 -29.26 11.99
CA ALA A 23 -7.70 -28.26 11.15
C ALA A 23 -7.01 -26.95 11.52
N CYS A 24 -6.20 -26.43 10.60
CA CYS A 24 -5.63 -25.11 10.70
C CYS A 24 -6.83 -24.14 10.66
N THR A 25 -7.39 -23.83 11.82
CA THR A 25 -8.38 -22.77 11.96
C THR A 25 -7.63 -21.49 11.65
N SER A 26 -7.76 -21.03 10.40
CA SER A 26 -7.49 -19.66 10.01
C SER A 26 -8.03 -18.75 11.13
N PRO A 27 -7.25 -17.77 11.64
CA PRO A 27 -7.79 -16.87 12.63
C PRO A 27 -9.07 -16.27 12.08
N LEU A 28 -10.17 -16.32 12.84
CA LEU A 28 -11.43 -15.66 12.48
C LEU A 28 -11.09 -14.27 11.95
N HIS A 29 -11.34 -14.01 10.67
CA HIS A 29 -11.11 -12.70 10.09
C HIS A 29 -11.96 -11.71 10.89
N ALA A 30 -11.31 -10.83 11.67
CA ALA A 30 -12.01 -9.76 12.36
C ALA A 30 -12.89 -9.03 11.33
N LYS A 31 -14.15 -8.72 11.70
CA LYS A 31 -15.07 -8.02 10.81
C LYS A 31 -14.36 -6.79 10.22
N PRO A 32 -14.46 -6.51 8.92
CA PRO A 32 -13.82 -5.35 8.32
C PRO A 32 -14.27 -4.05 9.01
N LEU A 33 -13.39 -3.06 9.04
CA LEU A 33 -13.69 -1.69 9.44
C LEU A 33 -14.47 -1.05 8.29
N ARG A 34 -15.67 -0.54 8.59
CA ARG A 34 -16.56 0.09 7.59
C ARG A 34 -16.39 1.60 7.62
N ALA A 35 -15.81 2.14 6.55
CA ALA A 35 -15.55 3.56 6.39
C ALA A 35 -16.52 4.19 5.38
N LEU A 36 -17.14 5.32 5.73
CA LEU A 36 -17.81 6.17 4.75
C LEU A 36 -16.85 7.29 4.38
N LEU A 37 -16.43 7.35 3.12
CA LEU A 37 -15.58 8.41 2.60
C LEU A 37 -16.43 9.42 1.84
N VAL A 38 -16.48 10.66 2.33
CA VAL A 38 -17.15 11.78 1.68
C VAL A 38 -16.08 12.77 1.22
N VAL A 39 -15.98 12.98 -0.10
CA VAL A 39 -15.05 13.94 -0.72
C VAL A 39 -15.85 14.90 -1.59
N THR A 40 -16.03 16.12 -1.14
CA THR A 40 -16.78 17.16 -1.87
C THR A 40 -15.87 18.27 -2.37
N GLY A 41 -16.33 18.99 -3.38
CA GLY A 41 -15.58 20.03 -4.07
C GLY A 41 -15.55 19.76 -5.57
N GLU A 42 -15.18 20.77 -6.34
CA GLU A 42 -15.03 20.67 -7.79
C GLU A 42 -13.55 20.81 -8.19
N GLY A 43 -13.21 20.40 -9.42
CA GLY A 43 -11.88 20.57 -9.98
C GLY A 43 -10.91 19.39 -9.84
N HIS A 44 -9.75 19.54 -10.48
CA HIS A 44 -8.74 18.49 -10.61
C HIS A 44 -8.11 18.09 -9.27
N GLU A 45 -7.93 19.03 -8.34
CA GLU A 45 -7.31 18.77 -7.03
C GLU A 45 -8.18 17.85 -6.17
N THR A 46 -9.48 18.13 -6.08
CA THR A 46 -10.44 17.27 -5.37
C THR A 46 -10.44 15.84 -5.91
N ASN A 47 -10.29 15.67 -7.23
CA ASN A 47 -10.19 14.35 -7.86
C ASN A 47 -8.90 13.62 -7.52
N ALA A 48 -7.78 14.33 -7.47
CA ALA A 48 -6.50 13.77 -7.04
C ALA A 48 -6.54 13.33 -5.57
N ILE A 49 -7.12 14.16 -4.69
CA ILE A 49 -7.29 13.86 -3.25
C ILE A 49 -8.20 12.64 -3.06
N SER A 50 -9.34 12.60 -3.75
CA SER A 50 -10.24 11.45 -3.69
C SER A 50 -9.55 10.16 -4.14
N SER A 51 -8.72 10.24 -5.18
CA SER A 51 -7.94 9.11 -5.67
C SER A 51 -6.89 8.67 -4.65
N ALA A 52 -6.16 9.61 -4.06
CA ALA A 52 -5.14 9.33 -3.06
C ALA A 52 -5.74 8.72 -1.78
N LEU A 53 -6.88 9.23 -1.30
CA LEU A 53 -7.62 8.69 -0.16
C LEU A 53 -8.15 7.29 -0.45
N SER A 54 -8.86 7.13 -1.57
CA SER A 54 -9.38 5.82 -1.98
C SER A 54 -8.25 4.79 -2.07
N TRP A 55 -7.10 5.22 -2.59
CA TRP A 55 -5.93 4.38 -2.70
C TRP A 55 -5.31 4.05 -1.34
N LEU A 56 -5.18 5.03 -0.43
CA LEU A 56 -4.76 4.81 0.96
C LEU A 56 -5.64 3.75 1.64
N LEU A 57 -6.96 3.82 1.49
CA LEU A 57 -7.89 2.85 2.09
C LEU A 57 -7.78 1.46 1.44
N LYS A 58 -7.70 1.39 0.10
CA LYS A 58 -7.48 0.14 -0.65
C LYS A 58 -6.19 -0.59 -0.27
N ARG A 59 -5.23 0.06 0.40
CA ARG A 59 -4.01 -0.58 0.91
C ARG A 59 -4.22 -1.50 2.09
N HIS A 60 -5.35 -1.38 2.78
CA HIS A 60 -5.59 -2.09 4.02
C HIS A 60 -6.79 -3.00 3.84
N ASP A 61 -6.53 -4.29 3.64
CA ASP A 61 -7.55 -5.33 3.39
C ASP A 61 -8.62 -5.42 4.50
N HIS A 62 -8.36 -4.83 5.67
CA HIS A 62 -9.29 -4.74 6.79
C HIS A 62 -10.23 -3.52 6.73
N ILE A 63 -10.09 -2.63 5.75
CA ILE A 63 -10.92 -1.44 5.57
C ILE A 63 -11.79 -1.64 4.34
N GLN A 64 -13.10 -1.72 4.55
CA GLN A 64 -14.11 -1.60 3.49
C GLN A 64 -14.63 -0.18 3.49
N PHE A 65 -14.73 0.45 2.32
CA PHE A 65 -15.23 1.81 2.22
C PHE A 65 -16.18 2.03 1.04
N THR A 66 -17.08 2.98 1.22
CA THR A 66 -17.90 3.57 0.16
C THR A 66 -17.49 5.02 -0.05
N LEU A 67 -17.43 5.47 -1.30
CA LEU A 67 -17.07 6.85 -1.66
C LEU A 67 -18.32 7.61 -2.13
N HIS A 68 -18.57 8.77 -1.54
CA HIS A 68 -19.58 9.73 -1.95
C HIS A 68 -18.94 11.07 -2.32
N ARG A 69 -19.50 11.74 -3.34
CA ARG A 69 -19.01 13.02 -3.88
C ARG A 69 -19.82 14.24 -3.41
N ASN A 70 -20.81 14.02 -2.56
CA ASN A 70 -21.66 15.03 -1.95
C ASN A 70 -21.94 14.68 -0.48
N THR A 71 -22.62 15.57 0.24
CA THR A 71 -22.91 15.39 1.67
C THR A 71 -24.24 14.67 1.95
N ASP A 72 -24.98 14.21 0.94
CA ASP A 72 -26.30 13.58 1.10
C ASP A 72 -26.24 12.28 1.93
N ALA A 73 -25.09 11.60 1.89
CA ALA A 73 -24.84 10.41 2.69
C ALA A 73 -24.69 10.70 4.19
N LEU A 74 -24.54 11.96 4.60
CA LEU A 74 -24.47 12.39 6.00
C LEU A 74 -25.88 12.45 6.60
N SER A 75 -26.54 11.30 6.68
CA SER A 75 -27.87 11.12 7.27
C SER A 75 -27.85 9.95 8.25
N SER A 76 -28.85 9.86 9.14
CA SER A 76 -28.95 8.73 10.09
C SER A 76 -28.97 7.38 9.36
N GLN A 77 -29.61 7.30 8.19
CA GLN A 77 -29.63 6.10 7.36
C GLN A 77 -28.28 5.85 6.67
N GLY A 78 -27.67 6.88 6.07
CA GLY A 78 -26.40 6.74 5.36
C GLY A 78 -25.23 6.37 6.28
N LEU A 79 -25.29 6.82 7.54
CA LEU A 79 -24.28 6.52 8.55
C LEU A 79 -24.55 5.26 9.34
N LYS A 80 -25.72 4.61 9.29
CA LYS A 80 -26.13 3.53 10.23
C LYS A 80 -25.10 2.41 10.42
N ASP A 81 -24.40 2.06 9.35
CA ASP A 81 -23.43 0.96 9.25
C ASP A 81 -21.98 1.46 9.17
N THR A 82 -21.76 2.73 9.49
CA THR A 82 -20.43 3.35 9.46
C THR A 82 -19.76 3.18 10.82
N ASP A 83 -18.54 2.62 10.82
CA ASP A 83 -17.67 2.61 11.99
C ASP A 83 -16.89 3.94 12.09
N VAL A 84 -16.46 4.47 10.94
CA VAL A 84 -15.73 5.74 10.84
C VAL A 84 -16.12 6.54 9.60
N LEU A 85 -16.43 7.82 9.78
CA LEU A 85 -16.64 8.78 8.70
C LEU A 85 -15.29 9.48 8.39
N LEU A 86 -14.89 9.50 7.12
CA LEU A 86 -13.82 10.35 6.61
C LEU A 86 -14.45 11.47 5.80
N LEU A 87 -14.24 12.71 6.23
CA LEU A 87 -14.87 13.87 5.61
C LEU A 87 -13.78 14.82 5.09
N PHE A 88 -13.72 14.93 3.76
CA PHE A 88 -13.01 15.99 3.04
C PHE A 88 -14.06 16.85 2.33
N ALA A 89 -14.39 17.99 2.92
CA ALA A 89 -15.42 18.89 2.43
C ALA A 89 -15.05 20.36 2.73
N PRO A 90 -13.90 20.85 2.20
CA PRO A 90 -13.47 22.22 2.44
C PRO A 90 -14.54 23.22 1.98
N GLY A 91 -14.78 24.25 2.79
CA GLY A 91 -15.78 25.30 2.51
C GLY A 91 -17.24 24.86 2.65
N VAL A 92 -17.54 23.58 2.89
CA VAL A 92 -18.93 23.12 3.02
C VAL A 92 -19.42 23.28 4.45
N THR A 93 -20.52 24.01 4.61
CA THR A 93 -21.25 24.07 5.88
C THR A 93 -22.29 22.96 5.93
N LEU A 94 -22.18 22.07 6.91
CA LEU A 94 -23.14 20.98 7.10
C LEU A 94 -24.49 21.49 7.59
N GLN A 95 -25.57 20.99 6.98
CA GLN A 95 -26.93 21.27 7.42
C GLN A 95 -27.18 20.71 8.82
N THR A 96 -28.21 21.21 9.52
CA THR A 96 -28.54 20.79 10.89
C THR A 96 -28.77 19.27 11.00
N GLU A 97 -29.49 18.68 10.05
CA GLU A 97 -29.73 17.23 10.04
C GLU A 97 -28.43 16.43 9.83
N GLN A 98 -27.54 16.93 8.96
CA GLN A 98 -26.24 16.30 8.70
C GLN A 98 -25.34 16.36 9.94
N ARG A 99 -25.28 17.51 10.62
CA ARG A 99 -24.57 17.66 11.88
C ARG A 99 -25.10 16.69 12.94
N HIS A 100 -26.42 16.61 13.08
CA HIS A 100 -27.05 15.68 14.01
C HIS A 100 -26.73 14.22 13.71
N ALA A 101 -26.73 13.82 12.44
CA ALA A 101 -26.36 12.46 12.03
C ALA A 101 -24.90 12.11 12.37
N VAL A 102 -23.98 13.07 12.17
CA VAL A 102 -22.56 12.92 12.54
C VAL A 102 -22.40 12.84 14.06
N GLU A 103 -23.13 13.66 14.82
CA GLU A 103 -23.15 13.60 16.28
C GLU A 103 -23.67 12.24 16.79
N GLN A 104 -24.76 11.72 16.21
CA GLN A 104 -25.31 10.41 16.55
C GLN A 104 -24.29 9.27 16.29
N LEU A 105 -23.51 9.36 15.20
CA LEU A 105 -22.43 8.41 14.92
C LEU A 105 -21.40 8.41 16.06
N VAL A 106 -20.96 9.58 16.50
CA VAL A 106 -20.00 9.72 17.61
C VAL A 106 -20.62 9.22 18.92
N GLN A 107 -21.85 9.62 19.24
CA GLN A 107 -22.54 9.24 20.49
C GLN A 107 -22.69 7.71 20.64
N ARG A 108 -22.95 6.98 19.55
CA ARG A 108 -23.05 5.52 19.59
C ARG A 108 -21.68 4.79 19.53
N GLY A 109 -20.57 5.52 19.55
CA GLY A 109 -19.21 4.98 19.62
C GLY A 109 -18.48 4.87 18.29
N GLY A 110 -19.02 5.43 17.21
CA GLY A 110 -18.32 5.59 15.94
C GLY A 110 -17.32 6.75 15.97
N GLY A 111 -16.56 6.88 14.89
CA GLY A 111 -15.54 7.90 14.77
C GLY A 111 -15.70 8.83 13.57
N VAL A 112 -15.07 10.01 13.66
CA VAL A 112 -15.02 10.98 12.57
C VAL A 112 -13.59 11.45 12.36
N VAL A 113 -13.14 11.45 11.11
CA VAL A 113 -11.84 11.95 10.66
C VAL A 113 -12.10 13.11 9.71
N TYR A 114 -11.93 14.33 10.19
CA TYR A 114 -12.00 15.54 9.38
C TYR A 114 -10.65 15.79 8.70
N LEU A 115 -10.65 15.86 7.37
CA LEU A 115 -9.47 16.01 6.53
C LEU A 115 -9.57 17.32 5.76
N HIS A 116 -8.70 18.29 6.08
CA HIS A 116 -8.77 19.65 5.55
C HIS A 116 -10.21 20.21 5.59
N THR A 117 -10.91 19.88 6.66
CA THR A 117 -12.31 20.22 6.89
C THR A 117 -12.41 20.59 8.35
N SER A 118 -13.12 21.67 8.64
CA SER A 118 -13.32 22.10 10.01
C SER A 118 -14.78 21.96 10.40
N PRO A 119 -15.10 21.43 11.60
CA PRO A 119 -16.45 21.48 12.15
C PRO A 119 -16.87 22.90 12.57
N ALA A 120 -15.93 23.85 12.61
CA ALA A 120 -16.15 25.27 12.83
C ALA A 120 -15.71 26.09 11.60
N PRO A 121 -16.11 27.36 11.44
CA PRO A 121 -15.60 28.21 10.37
C PRO A 121 -14.08 28.22 10.34
N ALA A 122 -13.50 28.07 9.15
CA ALA A 122 -12.06 28.12 8.93
C ALA A 122 -11.78 28.71 7.56
N VAL A 123 -10.65 29.38 7.42
CA VAL A 123 -10.22 29.98 6.15
C VAL A 123 -9.11 29.13 5.55
N GLU A 124 -9.09 28.99 4.24
CA GLU A 124 -8.01 28.28 3.57
C GLU A 124 -6.69 29.06 3.65
N GLY A 125 -5.59 28.35 3.88
CA GLY A 125 -4.26 28.94 3.86
C GLY A 125 -3.72 29.11 2.43
N THR A 126 -2.46 29.50 2.34
CA THR A 126 -1.73 29.54 1.07
C THR A 126 -0.85 28.30 0.94
N THR A 127 -0.79 27.70 -0.26
CA THR A 127 0.13 26.59 -0.55
C THR A 127 1.57 26.99 -0.27
N GLY A 128 2.27 26.20 0.53
CA GLY A 128 3.67 26.41 0.85
C GLY A 128 4.27 25.24 1.63
N ASN A 129 5.54 25.37 2.00
CA ASN A 129 6.17 24.39 2.87
C ASN A 129 5.71 24.61 4.32
N VAL A 130 5.10 23.58 4.91
CA VAL A 130 4.59 23.54 6.26
C VAL A 130 5.45 22.59 7.08
N VAL A 131 6.03 23.11 8.18
CA VAL A 131 6.70 22.28 9.19
C VAL A 131 5.64 21.75 10.14
N VAL A 132 5.48 20.43 10.16
CA VAL A 132 4.56 19.71 11.04
C VAL A 132 5.33 19.18 12.25
N GLU A 133 5.11 19.80 13.41
CA GLU A 133 5.68 19.36 14.68
C GLU A 133 4.72 18.41 15.38
N VAL A 134 5.10 17.14 15.52
CA VAL A 134 4.36 16.17 16.34
C VAL A 134 4.66 16.44 17.81
N VAL A 135 3.62 16.69 18.60
CA VAL A 135 3.77 17.19 19.98
C VAL A 135 3.45 16.13 21.05
N PRO A 136 4.15 16.14 22.20
CA PRO A 136 3.81 15.30 23.34
C PRO A 136 2.57 15.84 24.11
N PRO A 137 1.85 14.98 24.87
CA PRO A 137 2.09 13.53 25.00
C PRO A 137 1.74 12.80 23.69
N TYR A 138 2.57 11.83 23.29
CA TYR A 138 2.37 11.14 22.02
C TYR A 138 1.08 10.32 22.04
N HIS A 139 0.30 10.46 20.97
CA HIS A 139 -1.02 9.86 20.84
C HIS A 139 -0.98 8.72 19.81
N PRO A 140 -1.85 7.68 19.88
CA PRO A 140 -1.89 6.61 18.89
C PRO A 140 -1.99 7.09 17.43
N THR A 141 -2.62 8.25 17.18
CA THR A 141 -2.72 8.85 15.83
C THR A 141 -1.37 9.31 15.27
N THR A 142 -0.38 9.58 16.12
CA THR A 142 0.98 9.98 15.73
C THR A 142 2.03 8.90 16.00
N GLN A 143 1.59 7.66 16.26
CA GLN A 143 2.51 6.54 16.47
C GLN A 143 3.35 6.27 15.20
N HIS A 144 4.68 6.26 15.36
CA HIS A 144 5.66 6.13 14.26
C HIS A 144 5.57 7.26 13.20
N VAL A 145 5.10 8.43 13.62
CA VAL A 145 5.07 9.66 12.80
C VAL A 145 6.06 10.65 13.46
N PRO A 146 7.29 10.82 12.93
CA PRO A 146 8.17 11.88 13.40
C PRO A 146 7.63 13.25 12.97
N SER A 147 8.21 14.35 13.46
CA SER A 147 7.97 15.68 12.85
C SER A 147 8.49 15.70 11.41
N PHE A 148 7.80 16.40 10.51
CA PHE A 148 8.10 16.37 9.07
C PHE A 148 7.81 17.70 8.38
N GLN A 149 8.24 17.83 7.12
CA GLN A 149 7.90 18.94 6.24
C GLN A 149 6.96 18.47 5.15
N ILE A 150 5.97 19.28 4.80
CA ILE A 150 4.96 18.94 3.80
C ILE A 150 4.61 20.18 2.99
N THR A 151 4.45 20.03 1.67
CA THR A 151 3.87 21.10 0.85
C THR A 151 2.36 21.03 0.94
N ASP A 152 1.73 22.06 1.50
CA ASP A 152 0.28 22.10 1.67
C ASP A 152 -0.28 23.53 1.87
N ALA A 153 -1.61 23.66 1.85
CA ALA A 153 -2.34 24.89 2.19
C ALA A 153 -3.21 24.68 3.45
N PRO A 154 -2.63 24.67 4.66
CA PRO A 154 -3.36 24.32 5.87
C PRO A 154 -4.45 25.35 6.18
N LEU A 155 -5.60 24.89 6.69
CA LEU A 155 -6.63 25.79 7.22
C LEU A 155 -6.06 26.74 8.29
N ARG A 156 -6.48 28.01 8.26
CA ARG A 156 -6.09 29.13 9.14
C ARG A 156 -7.30 29.74 9.83
N GLU A 157 -7.01 30.43 10.94
CA GLU A 157 -7.96 31.21 11.78
C GLU A 157 -9.12 30.39 12.40
N GLU A 158 -9.73 30.91 13.46
CA GLU A 158 -10.35 30.17 14.58
C GLU A 158 -11.32 29.02 14.24
N ALA A 159 -10.75 27.85 14.03
CA ALA A 159 -11.23 26.61 14.63
C ALA A 159 -10.20 26.14 15.65
N SER A 160 -10.06 26.88 16.75
CA SER A 160 -9.33 26.37 17.92
C SER A 160 -9.90 24.98 18.25
N PRO A 161 -9.04 23.98 18.54
CA PRO A 161 -9.52 22.67 18.97
C PRO A 161 -10.57 22.85 20.08
N PRO A 162 -11.69 22.10 20.05
CA PRO A 162 -12.71 22.20 21.08
C PRO A 162 -12.12 22.02 22.49
N VAL A 163 -12.78 22.59 23.50
CA VAL A 163 -12.35 22.41 24.89
C VAL A 163 -12.22 20.91 25.21
N GLY A 164 -11.06 20.51 25.72
CA GLY A 164 -10.73 19.12 26.04
C GLY A 164 -10.18 18.29 24.87
N ALA A 165 -10.02 18.87 23.68
CA ALA A 165 -9.27 18.25 22.59
C ALA A 165 -7.76 18.31 22.86
N GLN A 166 -7.05 17.25 22.48
CA GLN A 166 -5.60 17.17 22.54
C GLN A 166 -5.03 17.54 21.16
N VAL A 167 -4.17 18.56 21.11
CA VAL A 167 -3.36 18.86 19.92
C VAL A 167 -2.28 17.79 19.78
N VAL A 168 -2.18 17.18 18.61
CA VAL A 168 -1.20 16.12 18.30
C VAL A 168 -0.16 16.55 17.26
N ALA A 169 -0.47 17.59 16.48
CA ALA A 169 0.48 18.25 15.60
C ALA A 169 0.21 19.75 15.51
N ARG A 170 1.27 20.56 15.39
CA ARG A 170 1.18 22.02 15.24
C ARG A 170 2.30 22.57 14.37
N GLN A 171 2.16 23.82 13.95
CA GLN A 171 3.26 24.60 13.38
C GLN A 171 4.14 25.22 14.48
N ARG A 172 5.34 25.69 14.10
CA ARG A 172 6.28 26.42 14.97
C ARG A 172 5.68 27.65 15.64
N ASN A 173 4.78 28.36 14.94
CA ASN A 173 4.07 29.53 15.47
C ASN A 173 2.97 29.16 16.49
N GLY A 174 2.79 27.88 16.81
CA GLY A 174 1.79 27.38 17.75
C GLY A 174 0.45 27.00 17.11
N GLN A 175 0.23 27.30 15.81
CA GLN A 175 -1.02 26.98 15.13
C GLN A 175 -1.27 25.47 15.13
N PRO A 176 -2.41 24.98 15.66
CA PRO A 176 -2.77 23.57 15.59
C PRO A 176 -2.94 23.10 14.14
N LEU A 177 -2.33 21.96 13.81
CA LEU A 177 -2.46 21.30 12.50
C LEU A 177 -3.27 20.01 12.59
N ALA A 178 -3.25 19.33 13.72
CA ALA A 178 -4.10 18.18 13.98
C ALA A 178 -4.42 18.05 15.47
N TRP A 179 -5.64 17.61 15.77
CA TRP A 179 -6.11 17.36 17.13
C TRP A 179 -7.01 16.14 17.20
N VAL A 180 -7.16 15.61 18.42
CA VAL A 180 -8.00 14.47 18.74
C VAL A 180 -8.90 14.77 19.92
N GLN A 181 -10.08 14.16 19.96
CA GLN A 181 -10.98 14.23 21.11
C GLN A 181 -11.75 12.92 21.25
N GLN A 182 -11.86 12.42 22.49
CA GLN A 182 -12.71 11.28 22.81
C GLN A 182 -13.99 11.77 23.50
N LEU A 183 -15.14 11.38 22.97
CA LEU A 183 -16.47 11.78 23.45
C LEU A 183 -17.23 10.51 23.84
N GLY A 184 -17.12 10.12 25.12
CA GLY A 184 -17.61 8.83 25.60
C GLY A 184 -16.89 7.67 24.90
N LYS A 185 -17.64 6.88 24.11
CA LYS A 185 -17.08 5.80 23.27
C LYS A 185 -16.65 6.30 21.88
N GLY A 186 -17.14 7.46 21.45
CA GLY A 186 -16.86 8.04 20.15
C GLY A 186 -15.53 8.80 20.13
N ARG A 187 -14.99 8.99 18.92
CA ARG A 187 -13.66 9.58 18.74
C ARG A 187 -13.59 10.45 17.50
N VAL A 188 -13.02 11.63 17.66
CA VAL A 188 -12.86 12.63 16.61
C VAL A 188 -11.39 12.91 16.40
N PHE A 189 -10.94 12.86 15.15
CA PHE A 189 -9.67 13.40 14.70
C PHE A 189 -9.97 14.49 13.68
N ALA A 190 -9.25 15.61 13.74
CA ALA A 190 -9.30 16.62 12.70
C ALA A 190 -7.90 17.07 12.34
N THR A 191 -7.68 17.38 11.07
CA THR A 191 -6.45 18.01 10.60
C THR A 191 -6.73 19.15 9.64
N ALA A 192 -5.99 20.24 9.81
CA ALA A 192 -5.96 21.37 8.90
C ALA A 192 -5.24 21.04 7.58
N LEU A 193 -4.49 19.93 7.53
CA LEU A 193 -3.70 19.48 6.39
C LEU A 193 -4.51 18.61 5.43
N GLY A 194 -3.98 18.42 4.23
CA GLY A 194 -4.50 17.54 3.18
C GLY A 194 -5.17 18.27 2.03
N HIS A 195 -5.01 19.59 1.92
CA HIS A 195 -5.59 20.40 0.84
C HIS A 195 -5.00 20.03 -0.52
N THR A 196 -3.68 19.93 -0.59
CA THR A 196 -2.99 19.74 -1.88
C THR A 196 -2.78 18.26 -2.21
N PRO A 197 -2.74 17.88 -3.50
CA PRO A 197 -2.34 16.52 -3.90
C PRO A 197 -0.94 16.13 -3.39
N ALA A 198 -0.01 17.09 -3.29
CA ALA A 198 1.34 16.88 -2.80
C ALA A 198 1.36 16.40 -1.33
N ALA A 199 0.47 16.94 -0.48
CA ALA A 199 0.35 16.52 0.91
C ALA A 199 0.06 15.02 1.02
N TRP A 200 -0.80 14.49 0.14
CA TRP A 200 -1.16 13.08 0.09
C TRP A 200 -0.05 12.17 -0.39
N CYS A 201 1.06 12.69 -0.91
CA CYS A 201 2.24 11.89 -1.24
C CYS A 201 3.25 11.78 -0.09
N HIS A 202 3.03 12.52 1.00
CA HIS A 202 3.92 12.49 2.15
C HIS A 202 3.64 11.26 3.03
N PRO A 203 4.61 10.34 3.23
CA PRO A 203 4.38 9.05 3.88
C PRO A 203 3.95 9.20 5.35
N HIS A 204 4.51 10.17 6.08
CA HIS A 204 4.12 10.42 7.47
C HIS A 204 2.72 11.03 7.58
N PHE A 205 2.26 11.77 6.57
CA PHE A 205 0.89 12.29 6.56
C PHE A 205 -0.11 11.17 6.30
N GLN A 206 0.15 10.33 5.29
CA GLN A 206 -0.64 9.12 5.04
C GLN A 206 -0.71 8.23 6.28
N LYS A 207 0.42 8.03 6.97
CA LYS A 207 0.50 7.24 8.21
C LYS A 207 -0.32 7.85 9.34
N MET A 208 -0.25 9.16 9.53
CA MET A 208 -1.04 9.87 10.54
C MET A 208 -2.55 9.73 10.27
N VAL A 209 -2.99 9.92 9.02
CA VAL A 209 -4.39 9.74 8.61
C VAL A 209 -4.84 8.29 8.83
N LEU A 210 -4.02 7.30 8.46
CA LEU A 210 -4.32 5.89 8.70
C LEU A 210 -4.46 5.56 10.19
N ASN A 211 -3.52 6.01 11.01
CA ASN A 211 -3.57 5.82 12.45
C ASN A 211 -4.83 6.48 13.04
N ALA A 212 -5.23 7.66 12.54
CA ALA A 212 -6.46 8.35 12.91
C ALA A 212 -7.70 7.53 12.56
N ILE A 213 -7.79 6.95 11.36
CA ILE A 213 -8.91 6.09 10.94
C ILE A 213 -9.08 4.90 11.90
N TYR A 214 -7.99 4.19 12.20
CA TYR A 214 -8.04 3.05 13.12
C TYR A 214 -8.41 3.49 14.54
N TRP A 215 -7.77 4.54 15.05
CA TRP A 215 -8.05 5.05 16.39
C TRP A 215 -9.52 5.49 16.52
N CYS A 216 -10.03 6.27 15.57
CA CYS A 216 -11.43 6.73 15.52
C CYS A 216 -12.42 5.55 15.51
N ALA A 217 -12.11 4.47 14.78
CA ALA A 217 -12.89 3.24 14.78
C ALA A 217 -12.73 2.38 16.06
N GLY A 218 -11.91 2.79 17.02
CA GLY A 218 -11.61 2.03 18.24
C GLY A 218 -10.79 0.78 18.02
N ARG A 219 -10.00 0.76 16.93
CA ARG A 219 -9.16 -0.36 16.54
C ARG A 219 -7.69 0.06 16.57
N LYS A 220 -6.80 -0.92 16.61
CA LYS A 220 -5.37 -0.69 16.39
C LYS A 220 -5.06 -0.98 14.92
N PRO A 221 -4.18 -0.19 14.27
CA PRO A 221 -3.69 -0.56 12.95
C PRO A 221 -3.03 -1.95 13.02
N PRO A 222 -3.17 -2.78 11.98
CA PRO A 222 -2.44 -4.03 11.91
C PRO A 222 -0.94 -3.74 12.01
N GLN A 223 -0.23 -4.52 12.82
CA GLN A 223 1.21 -4.38 12.95
C GLN A 223 1.87 -4.70 11.61
N PRO A 224 2.84 -3.88 11.15
CA PRO A 224 3.67 -4.23 10.00
C PRO A 224 4.31 -5.59 10.28
N ARG A 225 3.95 -6.61 9.50
CA ARG A 225 4.61 -7.91 9.60
C ARG A 225 5.75 -7.90 8.60
N ALA A 226 6.98 -8.05 9.10
CA ALA A 226 8.10 -8.40 8.25
C ALA A 226 7.68 -9.62 7.41
N PRO A 227 7.77 -9.55 6.08
CA PRO A 227 7.21 -10.58 5.24
C PRO A 227 8.01 -11.88 5.45
N ARG A 228 7.34 -12.96 5.85
CA ARG A 228 7.99 -14.26 6.06
C ARG A 228 8.28 -14.86 4.68
N PRO A 229 9.56 -15.02 4.30
CA PRO A 229 9.87 -15.58 2.98
C PRO A 229 9.40 -17.04 2.90
N PRO A 230 8.93 -17.51 1.73
CA PRO A 230 8.66 -18.93 1.49
C PRO A 230 9.92 -19.78 1.72
N LYS A 231 9.75 -21.09 1.96
CA LYS A 231 10.87 -22.01 2.19
C LYS A 231 11.90 -21.91 1.05
N GLY A 232 13.16 -21.66 1.43
CA GLY A 232 14.29 -21.53 0.49
C GLY A 232 14.41 -20.16 -0.18
N PHE A 233 13.58 -19.18 0.18
CA PHE A 233 13.73 -17.79 -0.25
C PHE A 233 14.31 -16.94 0.90
N VAL A 234 14.94 -15.83 0.51
CA VAL A 234 15.28 -14.71 1.40
C VAL A 234 14.46 -13.49 1.03
N SER A 235 14.19 -12.61 1.99
CA SER A 235 13.49 -11.35 1.71
C SER A 235 14.46 -10.30 1.19
N LEU A 236 14.14 -9.68 0.05
CA LEU A 236 14.84 -8.50 -0.45
C LEU A 236 14.35 -7.22 0.21
N PHE A 237 13.16 -7.23 0.81
CA PHE A 237 12.61 -6.09 1.53
C PHE A 237 12.32 -6.46 2.99
N ASN A 238 12.83 -5.68 3.93
CA ASN A 238 12.68 -5.94 5.36
C ASN A 238 11.27 -5.60 5.91
N GLY A 239 10.41 -4.97 5.10
CA GLY A 239 9.05 -4.58 5.48
C GLY A 239 8.96 -3.28 6.27
N VAL A 240 10.09 -2.62 6.54
CA VAL A 240 10.19 -1.46 7.42
C VAL A 240 10.77 -0.24 6.71
N ASN A 241 11.88 -0.39 5.99
CA ASN A 241 12.60 0.70 5.34
C ASN A 241 13.30 0.20 4.05
N LEU A 242 14.05 1.09 3.38
CA LEU A 242 14.73 0.78 2.11
C LEU A 242 16.14 0.19 2.28
N GLU A 243 16.51 -0.29 3.47
CA GLU A 243 17.78 -1.00 3.65
C GLU A 243 17.86 -2.22 2.71
N GLY A 244 19.02 -2.38 2.05
CA GLY A 244 19.20 -3.38 0.98
C GLY A 244 18.89 -2.84 -0.43
N TRP A 245 18.39 -1.61 -0.54
CA TRP A 245 18.08 -0.92 -1.79
C TRP A 245 18.81 0.41 -1.91
N GLY A 246 19.05 0.84 -3.14
CA GLY A 246 19.58 2.16 -3.48
C GLY A 246 18.73 2.84 -4.55
N GLU A 247 18.33 4.08 -4.30
CA GLU A 247 17.62 4.90 -5.28
C GLU A 247 18.58 5.41 -6.36
N VAL A 248 18.16 5.31 -7.61
CA VAL A 248 18.85 5.87 -8.78
C VAL A 248 17.88 6.77 -9.53
N GLY A 249 18.20 8.06 -9.56
CA GLY A 249 17.30 9.12 -10.03
C GLY A 249 16.83 10.01 -8.88
N PRO A 250 15.88 10.93 -9.13
CA PRO A 250 15.34 11.79 -8.08
C PRO A 250 14.60 10.99 -6.99
N PRO A 251 14.62 11.48 -5.74
CA PRO A 251 13.98 10.79 -4.62
C PRO A 251 12.47 10.67 -4.84
N CYS A 252 11.96 9.45 -4.75
CA CYS A 252 10.51 9.19 -4.89
C CYS A 252 10.06 7.90 -4.21
N TRP A 253 10.96 7.19 -3.54
CA TRP A 253 10.67 5.94 -2.87
C TRP A 253 10.52 6.13 -1.37
N SER A 254 9.64 5.33 -0.78
CA SER A 254 9.50 5.21 0.66
C SER A 254 9.10 3.77 1.01
N ALA A 255 9.23 3.40 2.28
CA ALA A 255 8.78 2.11 2.76
C ALA A 255 8.04 2.30 4.08
N HIS A 256 6.86 1.68 4.18
CA HIS A 256 6.07 1.63 5.40
C HIS A 256 5.08 0.46 5.32
N ASP A 257 4.71 -0.09 6.47
CA ASP A 257 3.65 -1.10 6.59
C ASP A 257 3.85 -2.35 5.71
N GLY A 258 5.10 -2.79 5.53
CA GLY A 258 5.38 -3.95 4.68
C GLY A 258 5.27 -3.68 3.18
N VAL A 259 5.23 -2.42 2.75
CA VAL A 259 5.13 -2.00 1.35
C VAL A 259 6.22 -0.99 0.99
N ILE A 260 6.87 -1.19 -0.16
CA ILE A 260 7.68 -0.17 -0.84
C ILE A 260 6.76 0.63 -1.77
N VAL A 261 6.85 1.95 -1.71
CA VAL A 261 6.00 2.87 -2.46
C VAL A 261 6.87 3.80 -3.30
N CYS A 262 6.64 3.84 -4.60
CA CYS A 262 7.03 4.96 -5.44
C CYS A 262 5.85 5.91 -5.56
N THR A 263 6.05 7.19 -5.23
CA THR A 263 4.98 8.20 -5.33
C THR A 263 4.63 8.58 -6.77
N GLY A 264 5.56 8.36 -7.71
CA GLY A 264 5.43 8.83 -9.08
C GLY A 264 5.58 10.35 -9.25
N LEU A 265 5.88 11.11 -8.19
CA LEU A 265 5.97 12.57 -8.23
C LEU A 265 7.38 13.11 -8.54
N SER A 266 8.31 12.25 -8.96
CA SER A 266 9.67 12.67 -9.32
C SER A 266 9.70 13.49 -10.62
N GLU A 267 10.64 14.43 -10.72
CA GLU A 267 10.90 15.24 -11.92
C GLU A 267 11.32 14.40 -13.15
N SER A 268 11.95 13.24 -12.94
CA SER A 268 12.41 12.35 -14.01
C SER A 268 12.27 10.87 -13.63
N THR A 269 12.45 9.98 -14.61
CA THR A 269 12.39 8.53 -14.39
C THR A 269 13.60 8.04 -13.61
N GLY A 270 13.46 6.88 -12.97
CA GLY A 270 14.50 6.30 -12.15
C GLY A 270 14.17 4.87 -11.76
N TRP A 271 14.85 4.36 -10.75
CA TRP A 271 14.57 3.03 -10.21
C TRP A 271 15.10 2.86 -8.79
N LEU A 272 14.44 1.98 -8.05
CA LEU A 272 14.95 1.42 -6.82
C LEU A 272 15.71 0.14 -7.16
N ARG A 273 17.00 0.10 -6.86
CA ARG A 273 17.92 -0.97 -7.24
C ARG A 273 18.31 -1.81 -6.03
N SER A 274 18.39 -3.13 -6.17
CA SER A 274 18.98 -3.99 -5.14
C SER A 274 20.46 -3.65 -4.90
N ASN A 275 20.97 -3.86 -3.68
CA ASN A 275 22.40 -3.65 -3.41
C ASN A 275 23.31 -4.74 -3.99
N ARG A 276 22.76 -5.93 -4.25
CA ARG A 276 23.47 -7.06 -4.84
C ARG A 276 22.96 -7.37 -6.25
N MET A 277 23.83 -7.97 -7.05
CA MET A 277 23.51 -8.50 -8.37
C MET A 277 23.28 -10.00 -8.28
N TYR A 278 22.43 -10.52 -9.16
CA TYR A 278 21.99 -11.91 -9.20
C TYR A 278 22.20 -12.49 -10.59
N ARG A 279 22.63 -13.76 -10.64
CA ARG A 279 22.81 -14.53 -11.87
C ARG A 279 21.60 -15.43 -12.10
N ASN A 280 21.54 -16.55 -11.38
CA ASN A 280 20.48 -17.56 -11.47
C ASN A 280 19.55 -17.40 -10.27
N PHE A 281 18.26 -17.19 -10.49
CA PHE A 281 17.33 -16.92 -9.39
C PHE A 281 15.88 -17.27 -9.70
N VAL A 282 15.10 -17.47 -8.63
CA VAL A 282 13.65 -17.29 -8.61
C VAL A 282 13.33 -16.01 -7.83
N LEU A 283 12.71 -15.04 -8.47
CA LEU A 283 12.19 -13.82 -7.85
C LEU A 283 10.67 -13.95 -7.72
N ARG A 284 10.14 -13.66 -6.53
CA ARG A 284 8.71 -13.51 -6.28
C ARG A 284 8.45 -12.12 -5.75
N LEU A 285 7.42 -11.46 -6.25
CA LEU A 285 6.96 -10.19 -5.70
C LEU A 285 5.48 -9.99 -5.98
N GLU A 286 4.88 -9.07 -5.23
CA GLU A 286 3.58 -8.51 -5.51
C GLU A 286 3.72 -7.03 -5.86
N TYR A 287 2.91 -6.56 -6.80
CA TYR A 287 2.81 -5.14 -7.11
C TYR A 287 1.37 -4.68 -7.28
N ARG A 288 1.15 -3.37 -7.15
CA ARG A 288 -0.04 -2.71 -7.70
C ARG A 288 0.30 -1.30 -8.17
N ILE A 289 -0.51 -0.78 -9.08
CA ILE A 289 -0.31 0.54 -9.69
C ILE A 289 -1.54 1.42 -9.56
N SER A 290 -1.36 2.73 -9.66
CA SER A 290 -2.46 3.67 -9.88
C SER A 290 -3.09 3.50 -11.26
N ALA A 291 -4.30 4.04 -11.41
CA ALA A 291 -4.94 4.17 -12.73
C ALA A 291 -4.03 4.97 -13.69
N GLY A 292 -3.93 4.51 -14.93
CA GLY A 292 -3.01 5.04 -15.94
C GLY A 292 -1.52 4.83 -15.63
N GLY A 293 -1.19 4.08 -14.58
CA GLY A 293 0.17 3.94 -14.09
C GLY A 293 1.09 3.14 -15.02
N ASN A 294 2.37 3.48 -14.99
CA ASN A 294 3.45 2.81 -15.69
C ASN A 294 4.63 2.55 -14.72
N SER A 295 5.17 1.34 -14.76
CA SER A 295 6.36 0.93 -14.02
C SER A 295 6.96 -0.32 -14.70
N GLY A 296 7.88 -1.00 -14.02
CA GLY A 296 8.53 -2.18 -14.53
C GLY A 296 9.40 -2.86 -13.47
N ILE A 297 9.64 -4.15 -13.68
CA ILE A 297 10.55 -4.97 -12.89
C ILE A 297 11.80 -5.19 -13.72
N PHE A 298 12.93 -4.63 -13.28
CA PHE A 298 14.20 -4.85 -13.94
C PHE A 298 14.86 -6.14 -13.47
N LEU A 299 15.32 -6.93 -14.44
CA LEU A 299 16.02 -8.20 -14.25
C LEU A 299 17.42 -8.10 -14.86
N ARG A 300 18.43 -8.53 -14.10
CA ARG A 300 19.84 -8.47 -14.51
C ARG A 300 20.23 -7.10 -15.08
N ALA A 301 19.72 -6.02 -14.50
CA ALA A 301 20.03 -4.67 -14.95
C ALA A 301 21.48 -4.31 -14.60
N PRO A 302 22.26 -3.75 -15.54
CA PRO A 302 23.60 -3.25 -15.23
C PRO A 302 23.53 -1.92 -14.47
N HIS A 303 24.66 -1.50 -13.89
CA HIS A 303 24.77 -0.18 -13.23
C HIS A 303 24.78 1.00 -14.22
N TYR A 304 25.01 0.73 -15.51
CA TYR A 304 25.21 1.76 -16.53
C TYR A 304 24.18 1.62 -17.65
N GLY A 305 23.94 2.72 -18.36
CA GLY A 305 23.02 2.76 -19.49
C GLY A 305 21.56 2.53 -19.09
N ARG A 306 20.72 2.22 -20.08
CA ARG A 306 19.27 2.06 -19.87
C ARG A 306 18.96 0.64 -19.40
N SER A 307 18.52 0.49 -18.15
CA SER A 307 18.19 -0.80 -17.52
C SER A 307 17.21 -1.65 -18.33
N SER A 308 16.18 -1.02 -18.91
CA SER A 308 15.17 -1.69 -19.75
C SER A 308 15.70 -2.30 -21.04
N ARG A 309 16.81 -1.76 -21.56
CA ARG A 309 17.44 -2.22 -22.80
C ARG A 309 18.61 -3.15 -22.56
N LEU A 310 19.51 -2.78 -21.65
CA LEU A 310 20.74 -3.52 -21.40
C LEU A 310 20.53 -4.70 -20.46
N GLY A 311 19.68 -4.55 -19.44
CA GLY A 311 19.13 -5.66 -18.66
C GLY A 311 17.88 -6.19 -19.34
N MET A 312 16.87 -6.58 -18.57
CA MET A 312 15.50 -6.80 -19.04
C MET A 312 14.53 -6.04 -18.18
N GLU A 313 13.42 -5.62 -18.78
CA GLU A 313 12.27 -5.05 -18.08
C GLU A 313 11.08 -5.95 -18.33
N LEU A 314 10.47 -6.43 -17.24
CA LEU A 314 9.10 -6.91 -17.30
C LEU A 314 8.18 -5.72 -17.05
N GLN A 315 7.41 -5.37 -18.06
CA GLN A 315 6.57 -4.19 -18.06
C GLN A 315 5.45 -4.28 -17.01
N ILE A 316 5.11 -3.14 -16.41
CA ILE A 316 3.90 -2.95 -15.62
C ILE A 316 3.16 -1.72 -16.17
N GLN A 317 1.93 -1.90 -16.61
CA GLN A 317 1.12 -0.82 -17.20
C GLN A 317 -0.36 -1.03 -16.86
N ASP A 318 -1.11 0.05 -16.67
CA ASP A 318 -2.57 -0.03 -16.59
C ASP A 318 -3.15 -0.25 -18.00
N ASP A 319 -3.17 -1.51 -18.44
CA ASP A 319 -3.55 -1.91 -19.79
C ASP A 319 -5.06 -2.12 -19.97
N GLY A 320 -5.84 -2.11 -18.88
CA GLY A 320 -7.25 -2.47 -18.91
C GLY A 320 -7.48 -3.86 -19.52
N THR A 321 -8.24 -3.93 -20.61
CA THR A 321 -8.53 -5.17 -21.37
C THR A 321 -7.76 -5.26 -22.69
N ALA A 322 -6.66 -4.51 -22.83
CA ALA A 322 -5.88 -4.50 -24.07
C ALA A 322 -5.30 -5.90 -24.40
N PRO A 323 -5.25 -6.29 -25.68
CA PRO A 323 -4.61 -7.53 -26.08
C PRO A 323 -3.11 -7.52 -25.78
N PRO A 324 -2.46 -8.69 -25.65
CA PRO A 324 -1.02 -8.78 -25.45
C PRO A 324 -0.24 -8.07 -26.55
N SER A 325 0.72 -7.23 -26.15
CA SER A 325 1.68 -6.58 -27.03
C SER A 325 3.08 -6.64 -26.41
N ASN A 326 4.11 -6.23 -27.13
CA ASN A 326 5.46 -6.13 -26.56
C ASN A 326 5.65 -4.91 -25.64
N THR A 327 4.62 -4.10 -25.41
CA THR A 327 4.63 -2.93 -24.51
C THR A 327 3.59 -3.00 -23.40
N CYS A 328 2.77 -4.06 -23.35
CA CYS A 328 1.81 -4.29 -22.28
C CYS A 328 2.49 -4.94 -21.05
N THR A 329 1.76 -5.00 -19.95
CA THR A 329 2.14 -5.71 -18.72
C THR A 329 2.65 -7.10 -19.03
N SER A 330 3.68 -7.50 -18.31
CA SER A 330 4.43 -8.74 -18.43
C SER A 330 5.30 -8.91 -19.68
N ALA A 331 5.21 -8.04 -20.68
CA ALA A 331 6.12 -8.08 -21.82
C ALA A 331 7.58 -7.95 -21.36
N VAL A 332 8.49 -8.65 -22.05
CA VAL A 332 9.89 -8.22 -22.05
C VAL A 332 9.91 -6.96 -22.89
N TYR A 333 9.94 -5.80 -22.24
CA TYR A 333 9.50 -4.54 -22.84
C TYR A 333 10.19 -4.23 -24.18
N SER A 334 9.37 -3.91 -25.19
CA SER A 334 9.73 -3.69 -26.60
C SER A 334 10.39 -4.87 -27.33
N VAL A 335 10.37 -6.08 -26.75
CA VAL A 335 11.15 -7.22 -27.26
C VAL A 335 10.30 -8.47 -27.44
N VAL A 336 9.64 -8.94 -26.38
CA VAL A 336 8.87 -10.19 -26.41
C VAL A 336 7.46 -9.94 -25.89
N THR A 337 6.48 -10.15 -26.78
CA THR A 337 5.05 -10.17 -26.43
C THR A 337 4.77 -11.37 -25.52
N PRO A 338 4.10 -11.19 -24.37
CA PRO A 338 3.73 -12.30 -23.50
C PRO A 338 2.63 -13.16 -24.13
N ARG A 339 2.52 -14.42 -23.70
CA ARG A 339 1.47 -15.34 -24.19
C ARG A 339 0.05 -14.85 -23.91
N LEU A 340 -0.12 -14.10 -22.82
CA LEU A 340 -1.36 -13.45 -22.41
C LEU A 340 -1.04 -12.25 -21.51
N ASN A 341 -2.01 -11.37 -21.32
CA ASN A 341 -1.95 -10.28 -20.34
C ASN A 341 -2.92 -10.60 -19.18
N PRO A 342 -2.45 -11.25 -18.09
CA PRO A 342 -3.28 -11.62 -16.96
C PRO A 342 -3.29 -10.55 -15.87
N ALA A 343 -2.91 -9.30 -16.18
CA ALA A 343 -2.85 -8.22 -15.22
C ALA A 343 -4.24 -7.93 -14.63
N ARG A 344 -4.29 -7.68 -13.33
CA ARG A 344 -5.48 -7.17 -12.66
C ARG A 344 -5.58 -5.66 -12.86
N SER A 345 -6.80 -5.13 -12.72
CA SER A 345 -7.07 -3.69 -12.81
C SER A 345 -6.23 -2.87 -11.83
N ALA A 346 -5.99 -1.60 -12.17
CA ALA A 346 -5.31 -0.67 -11.29
C ALA A 346 -5.90 -0.65 -9.87
N GLY A 347 -5.01 -0.59 -8.88
CA GLY A 347 -5.32 -0.68 -7.46
C GLY A 347 -5.37 -2.11 -6.89
N GLU A 348 -5.40 -3.15 -7.71
CA GLU A 348 -5.37 -4.55 -7.26
C GLU A 348 -3.95 -5.12 -7.22
N TRP A 349 -3.69 -5.97 -6.22
CA TRP A 349 -2.41 -6.67 -6.09
C TRP A 349 -2.26 -7.77 -7.14
N ASN A 350 -1.19 -7.67 -7.91
CA ASN A 350 -0.72 -8.64 -8.89
C ASN A 350 0.46 -9.43 -8.31
N GLN A 351 0.54 -10.73 -8.62
CA GLN A 351 1.62 -11.63 -8.21
C GLN A 351 2.51 -11.98 -9.40
N VAL A 352 3.82 -11.90 -9.23
CA VAL A 352 4.82 -12.22 -10.25
C VAL A 352 5.83 -13.21 -9.69
N GLU A 353 6.08 -14.29 -10.43
CA GLU A 353 7.20 -15.19 -10.21
C GLU A 353 8.05 -15.25 -11.48
N VAL A 354 9.34 -14.93 -11.33
CA VAL A 354 10.34 -14.99 -12.40
C VAL A 354 11.34 -16.07 -12.03
N THR A 355 11.50 -17.07 -12.88
CA THR A 355 12.65 -17.97 -12.85
C THR A 355 13.57 -17.59 -13.99
N LEU A 356 14.80 -17.20 -13.67
CA LEU A 356 15.82 -16.87 -14.65
C LEU A 356 17.07 -17.68 -14.32
N LYS A 357 17.24 -18.81 -15.02
CA LYS A 357 18.34 -19.75 -14.83
C LYS A 357 19.15 -19.84 -16.11
N ASP A 358 20.44 -19.52 -16.02
CA ASP A 358 21.34 -19.37 -17.15
C ASP A 358 20.75 -18.45 -18.22
N ARG A 359 20.29 -19.01 -19.33
CA ARG A 359 19.71 -18.29 -20.47
C ARG A 359 18.23 -18.59 -20.65
N HIS A 360 17.59 -19.25 -19.68
CA HIS A 360 16.18 -19.61 -19.70
C HIS A 360 15.38 -18.66 -18.80
N LEU A 361 14.46 -17.91 -19.40
CA LEU A 361 13.51 -17.03 -18.71
C LEU A 361 12.13 -17.68 -18.70
N ARG A 362 11.62 -17.94 -17.50
CA ARG A 362 10.25 -18.38 -17.26
C ARG A 362 9.55 -17.39 -16.34
N VAL A 363 8.39 -16.89 -16.75
CA VAL A 363 7.62 -15.91 -15.97
C VAL A 363 6.19 -16.39 -15.79
N VAL A 364 5.75 -16.43 -14.54
CA VAL A 364 4.36 -16.68 -14.14
C VAL A 364 3.79 -15.39 -13.55
N TRP A 365 2.64 -14.97 -14.06
CA TRP A 365 1.95 -13.74 -13.66
C TRP A 365 0.51 -14.06 -13.29
N ASN A 366 0.12 -13.75 -12.05
CA ASN A 366 -1.19 -14.11 -11.48
C ASN A 366 -1.57 -15.60 -11.68
N GLY A 367 -0.58 -16.51 -11.59
CA GLY A 367 -0.79 -17.95 -11.77
C GLY A 367 -0.73 -18.43 -13.23
N HIS A 368 -0.61 -17.54 -14.21
CA HIS A 368 -0.52 -17.89 -15.62
C HIS A 368 0.91 -17.81 -16.16
N LEU A 369 1.34 -18.81 -16.93
CA LEU A 369 2.65 -18.81 -17.60
C LEU A 369 2.63 -17.83 -18.79
N VAL A 370 3.34 -16.71 -18.67
CA VAL A 370 3.37 -15.64 -19.69
C VAL A 370 4.63 -15.66 -20.56
N HIS A 371 5.75 -16.18 -20.02
CA HIS A 371 6.99 -16.42 -20.77
C HIS A 371 7.60 -17.77 -20.39
N ASP A 372 8.17 -18.44 -21.38
CA ASP A 372 9.00 -19.64 -21.25
C ASP A 372 9.91 -19.67 -22.50
N ILE A 373 11.06 -19.01 -22.40
CA ILE A 373 11.91 -18.68 -23.54
C ILE A 373 13.39 -18.85 -23.22
N HIS A 374 14.17 -19.23 -24.24
CA HIS A 374 15.63 -19.16 -24.18
C HIS A 374 16.10 -17.85 -24.82
N LEU A 375 16.88 -17.06 -24.07
CA LEU A 375 17.38 -15.76 -24.51
C LEU A 375 18.31 -15.86 -25.74
N ASP A 376 18.87 -17.04 -25.98
CA ASP A 376 19.78 -17.32 -27.09
C ASP A 376 19.08 -18.03 -28.26
N ASP A 377 17.75 -18.18 -28.21
CA ASP A 377 16.97 -18.74 -29.32
C ASP A 377 17.19 -17.88 -30.58
N PRO A 378 17.73 -18.45 -31.68
CA PRO A 378 17.95 -17.73 -32.93
C PRO A 378 16.67 -17.14 -33.50
N ALA A 379 15.53 -17.84 -33.40
CA ALA A 379 14.26 -17.39 -33.95
C ALA A 379 13.75 -16.14 -33.21
N LEU A 380 13.90 -16.11 -31.89
CA LEU A 380 13.53 -14.96 -31.06
C LEU A 380 14.38 -13.72 -31.35
N ASN A 381 15.63 -13.92 -31.77
CA ASN A 381 16.57 -12.84 -32.04
C ASN A 381 16.64 -12.39 -33.51
N ALA A 382 16.12 -13.17 -34.45
CA ALA A 382 16.31 -12.97 -35.89
C ALA A 382 15.87 -11.58 -36.40
N ASN A 383 14.76 -11.07 -35.87
CA ASN A 383 14.14 -9.81 -36.33
C ASN A 383 14.29 -8.66 -35.32
N LEU A 384 15.09 -8.84 -34.27
CA LEU A 384 15.32 -7.78 -33.29
C LEU A 384 16.42 -6.82 -33.78
N PRO A 385 16.25 -5.50 -33.61
CA PRO A 385 17.34 -4.57 -33.86
C PRO A 385 18.50 -4.89 -32.91
N ARG A 386 19.73 -4.55 -33.31
CA ARG A 386 20.96 -4.87 -32.56
C ARG A 386 20.90 -4.45 -31.08
N THR A 387 20.16 -3.39 -30.77
CA THR A 387 19.97 -2.85 -29.42
C THR A 387 19.01 -3.66 -28.53
N HIS A 388 18.27 -4.62 -29.07
CA HIS A 388 17.25 -5.40 -28.36
C HIS A 388 17.59 -6.89 -28.22
N LEU A 389 18.62 -7.35 -28.93
CA LEU A 389 19.06 -8.75 -28.95
C LEU A 389 19.29 -9.30 -27.54
N LEU A 390 18.54 -10.35 -27.20
CA LEU A 390 18.52 -10.98 -25.89
C LEU A 390 19.84 -11.73 -25.60
N TYR A 391 20.46 -12.33 -26.63
CA TYR A 391 21.74 -13.04 -26.48
C TYR A 391 22.90 -12.12 -26.03
N ARG A 392 22.76 -10.80 -26.18
CA ARG A 392 23.75 -9.80 -25.76
C ARG A 392 23.56 -9.29 -24.33
N ARG A 393 22.44 -9.63 -23.69
CA ARG A 393 22.11 -9.18 -22.34
C ARG A 393 22.93 -9.93 -21.31
N PRO A 394 23.34 -9.27 -20.20
CA PRO A 394 24.24 -9.85 -19.24
C PRO A 394 23.63 -11.07 -18.54
N ASN A 395 24.50 -11.99 -18.12
CA ASN A 395 24.09 -13.17 -17.36
C ASN A 395 23.86 -12.89 -15.87
N TRP A 396 24.17 -11.69 -15.41
CA TRP A 396 24.00 -11.25 -14.03
C TRP A 396 23.72 -9.74 -13.99
N GLY A 397 23.09 -9.27 -12.93
CA GLY A 397 22.86 -7.84 -12.71
C GLY A 397 21.86 -7.60 -11.58
N TYR A 398 21.50 -6.35 -11.37
CA TYR A 398 20.60 -5.97 -10.29
C TYR A 398 19.14 -6.38 -10.57
N ILE A 399 18.39 -6.56 -9.49
CA ILE A 399 16.94 -6.49 -9.51
C ILE A 399 16.54 -5.03 -9.30
N GLY A 400 15.52 -4.56 -10.01
CA GLY A 400 15.10 -3.18 -9.95
C GLY A 400 13.59 -3.00 -10.02
N LEU A 401 13.11 -1.91 -9.42
CA LEU A 401 11.72 -1.46 -9.48
C LEU A 401 11.72 -0.09 -10.16
N GLN A 402 11.00 0.06 -11.26
CA GLN A 402 11.06 1.28 -12.06
C GLN A 402 10.17 2.37 -11.48
N ASN A 403 10.70 3.59 -11.45
CA ASN A 403 9.92 4.81 -11.36
C ASN A 403 9.71 5.36 -12.78
N HIS A 404 8.46 5.35 -13.24
CA HIS A 404 8.05 5.98 -14.49
C HIS A 404 7.04 7.11 -14.25
N ARG A 405 7.22 7.84 -13.15
CA ARG A 405 6.34 8.94 -12.70
C ARG A 405 4.89 8.52 -12.52
N SER A 406 4.72 7.33 -11.97
CA SER A 406 3.42 6.78 -11.58
C SER A 406 3.52 6.21 -10.18
N LEU A 407 2.40 6.27 -9.48
CA LEU A 407 2.27 5.66 -8.17
C LEU A 407 2.28 4.13 -8.32
N VAL A 408 3.28 3.49 -7.76
CA VAL A 408 3.42 2.02 -7.79
C VAL A 408 3.89 1.51 -6.45
N GLU A 409 3.41 0.34 -6.08
CA GLU A 409 3.75 -0.31 -4.83
C GLU A 409 4.22 -1.72 -5.04
N PHE A 410 5.13 -2.14 -4.17
CA PHE A 410 5.69 -3.48 -4.17
C PHE A 410 5.72 -4.05 -2.75
N ARG A 411 5.38 -5.33 -2.61
CA ARG A 411 5.51 -6.07 -1.35
C ARG A 411 5.91 -7.52 -1.62
N HIS A 412 6.20 -8.25 -0.55
CA HIS A 412 6.54 -9.68 -0.63
C HIS A 412 7.67 -9.98 -1.62
N ILE A 413 8.68 -9.11 -1.65
CA ILE A 413 9.81 -9.23 -2.58
C ILE A 413 10.80 -10.25 -2.02
N PHE A 414 10.76 -11.46 -2.58
CA PHE A 414 11.55 -12.59 -2.15
C PHE A 414 12.41 -13.10 -3.30
N ILE A 415 13.63 -13.54 -2.98
CA ILE A 415 14.52 -14.16 -3.95
C ILE A 415 15.06 -15.49 -3.45
N LYS A 416 15.22 -16.45 -4.35
CA LYS A 416 15.93 -17.70 -4.13
C LYS A 416 17.02 -17.78 -5.19
N GLU A 417 18.28 -17.71 -4.77
CA GLU A 417 19.40 -17.96 -5.67
C GLU A 417 19.40 -19.43 -6.10
N LEU A 418 19.76 -19.69 -7.35
CA LEU A 418 19.90 -21.02 -7.93
C LEU A 418 21.37 -21.22 -8.32
N ASP A 419 21.77 -22.48 -8.43
CA ASP A 419 23.10 -22.85 -8.94
C ASP A 419 23.33 -22.38 -10.39
#